data_AF-A0A3D3HCH1-F1
#
_entry.id   AF-A0A3D3HCH1-F1
#
_cell.length_a   1.000
_cell.length_b   1.000
_cell.length_c   1.000
_cell.angle_alpha   90.00
_cell.angle_beta   90.00
_cell.angle_gamma   90.00
#
_symmetry.space_group_name_H-M   'P 1'
#
loop_
_entity.id
_entity.type
_entity.pdbx_description
1 polymer ?
#
loop_
_entity_poly.entity_id
_entity_poly.type
_entity_poly.pdbx_seq_one_letter_code
_entity_poly.pdbx_strand_id
1 'polypeptide(L)'
;MPKQKNKKPFSSKRYAVLFVITAVLAFAALMSGWVAADQFDDQIRELQNQNSGLQQNSRSLAAEAASYEDAINKLQVQIDGLHQAILDNQRQNDELQRQIDAAQVELNHQKQILGQNIKAMYLEGQISTIEILASSNDLSEFVDKQTYRNSVQSKVRTTLDKITQIKLELEGKQRQIQILISEQESQKAQLASSQDEQSRMLAYTESQKASFDSQIKANQTQISELRRQQAVTNARLFGGGQIISTSRCDIYPQDWCNAPMDSMIDSWGMYNRECVSWTAYRVAVSGRYMPYWGGR
;
A
#
# COMPACT_ATOMS: atom_id res chain seq x y z
N MET A 1 1.22 11.41 59.54
CA MET A 1 2.36 12.31 59.26
C MET A 1 3.35 11.57 58.38
N PRO A 2 4.05 12.17 57.40
CA PRO A 2 3.66 13.13 56.36
C PRO A 2 3.64 12.46 54.94
N LYS A 3 2.87 13.00 54.00
CA LYS A 3 2.88 12.59 52.58
C LYS A 3 3.99 13.35 51.83
N GLN A 4 4.92 12.63 51.20
CA GLN A 4 5.88 13.18 50.24
C GLN A 4 5.14 13.72 49.01
N LYS A 5 5.28 15.01 48.72
CA LYS A 5 4.87 15.63 47.46
C LYS A 5 6.10 15.75 46.55
N ASN A 6 6.11 14.98 45.46
CA ASN A 6 7.08 15.12 44.38
C ASN A 6 6.95 16.50 43.71
N LYS A 7 7.96 17.35 43.88
CA LYS A 7 8.11 18.59 43.09
C LYS A 7 8.75 18.21 41.76
N LYS A 8 8.01 18.36 40.65
CA LYS A 8 8.58 18.27 39.29
C LYS A 8 9.45 19.52 39.03
N PRO A 9 10.64 19.38 38.40
CA PRO A 9 11.48 20.52 38.10
C PRO A 9 10.85 21.36 36.98
N PHE A 10 10.71 22.66 37.23
CA PHE A 10 10.33 23.62 36.20
C PHE A 10 11.47 23.71 35.18
N SER A 11 11.20 23.29 33.94
CA SER A 11 12.15 23.32 32.82
C SER A 11 12.46 24.77 32.43
N SER A 12 13.62 25.27 32.85
CA SER A 12 14.18 26.59 32.54
C SER A 12 14.52 26.80 31.06
N LYS A 13 14.39 25.76 30.21
CA LYS A 13 14.68 25.84 28.77
C LYS A 13 13.60 26.57 27.96
N ARG A 14 12.38 26.70 28.48
CA ARG A 14 11.28 27.37 27.76
C ARG A 14 11.32 28.90 27.81
N TYR A 15 11.94 29.47 28.84
CA TYR A 15 12.03 30.92 29.01
C TYR A 15 13.28 31.54 28.38
N ALA A 16 14.36 30.77 28.22
CA ALA A 16 15.55 31.21 27.50
C ALA A 16 15.29 31.40 25.99
N VAL A 17 14.40 30.58 25.40
CA VAL A 17 14.03 30.68 23.98
C VAL A 17 13.14 31.90 23.72
N LEU A 18 12.28 32.28 24.67
CA LEU A 18 11.38 33.42 24.53
C LEU A 18 12.10 34.78 24.60
N PHE A 19 13.19 34.92 25.38
CA PHE A 19 13.95 36.16 25.48
C PHE A 19 14.86 36.44 24.27
N VAL A 20 15.37 35.39 23.61
CA VAL A 20 16.21 35.51 22.41
C VAL A 20 15.36 35.94 21.20
N ILE A 21 14.11 35.49 21.11
CA ILE A 21 13.19 35.85 20.01
C ILE A 21 12.77 37.33 20.10
N THR A 22 12.58 37.87 21.31
CA THR A 22 12.22 39.29 21.48
C THR A 22 13.38 40.26 21.30
N ALA A 23 14.62 39.84 21.59
CA ALA A 23 15.80 40.69 21.38
C ALA A 23 16.19 40.83 19.89
N VAL A 24 15.94 39.79 19.07
CA VAL A 24 16.16 39.83 17.62
C VAL A 24 15.13 40.70 16.89
N LEU A 25 13.90 40.79 17.41
CA LEU A 25 12.83 41.61 16.84
C LEU A 25 12.98 43.12 17.12
N ALA A 26 13.65 43.52 18.21
CA ALA A 26 13.81 44.94 18.56
C ALA A 26 14.96 45.64 17.83
N PHE A 27 15.97 44.92 17.34
CA PHE A 27 17.08 45.51 16.59
C PHE A 27 16.79 45.71 15.09
N ALA A 28 15.73 45.07 14.57
CA ALA A 28 15.33 45.17 13.16
C ALA A 28 14.55 46.45 12.80
N ALA A 29 14.14 47.25 13.79
CA ALA A 29 13.26 48.40 13.57
C ALA A 29 13.96 49.74 13.26
N LEU A 30 15.30 49.79 13.20
CA LEU A 30 16.05 51.05 13.02
C LEU A 30 16.85 51.18 11.72
N MET A 31 16.71 50.25 10.78
CA MET A 31 17.36 50.35 9.46
C MET A 31 16.35 50.02 8.34
N SER A 32 15.28 50.81 8.25
CA SER A 32 14.31 50.71 7.17
C SER A 32 14.88 51.34 5.90
N GLY A 33 15.67 50.55 5.19
CA GLY A 33 16.14 50.81 3.85
C GLY A 33 17.07 49.68 3.47
N TRP A 34 16.63 48.85 2.52
CA TRP A 34 17.33 47.68 1.98
C TRP A 34 17.20 46.43 2.87
N VAL A 35 16.28 45.54 2.49
CA VAL A 35 16.23 44.05 2.58
C VAL A 35 14.75 43.64 2.56
N ALA A 36 14.07 43.89 1.44
CA ALA A 36 12.72 43.35 1.18
C ALA A 36 12.73 42.41 -0.05
N ALA A 37 13.80 42.42 -0.84
CA ALA A 37 13.97 41.52 -1.99
C ALA A 37 14.48 40.14 -1.56
N ASP A 38 15.51 40.09 -0.69
CA ASP A 38 16.16 38.83 -0.28
C ASP A 38 15.19 37.86 0.43
N GLN A 39 14.19 38.38 1.15
CA GLN A 39 13.23 37.54 1.87
C GLN A 39 12.34 36.70 0.94
N PHE A 40 11.96 37.21 -0.23
CA PHE A 40 11.18 36.45 -1.20
C PHE A 40 12.03 35.37 -1.87
N ASP A 41 13.28 35.72 -2.21
CA ASP A 41 14.21 34.79 -2.86
C ASP A 41 14.61 33.64 -1.93
N ASP A 42 14.80 33.91 -0.64
CA ASP A 42 15.07 32.87 0.37
C ASP A 42 13.87 31.92 0.56
N GLN A 43 12.65 32.44 0.62
CA GLN A 43 11.43 31.61 0.72
C GLN A 43 11.21 30.77 -0.53
N ILE A 44 11.44 31.34 -1.71
CA ILE A 44 11.37 30.61 -2.99
C ILE A 44 12.43 29.51 -3.01
N ARG A 45 13.67 29.80 -2.60
CA ARG A 45 14.76 28.82 -2.54
C ARG A 45 14.44 27.68 -1.58
N GLU A 46 13.86 27.97 -0.42
CA GLU A 46 13.43 26.95 0.53
C GLU A 46 12.34 26.04 -0.06
N LEU A 47 11.29 26.60 -0.66
CA LEU A 47 10.24 25.81 -1.32
C LEU A 47 10.77 25.01 -2.51
N GLN A 48 11.74 25.55 -3.26
CA GLN A 48 12.44 24.84 -4.33
C GLN A 48 13.26 23.67 -3.79
N ASN A 49 13.98 23.86 -2.68
CA ASN A 49 14.74 22.82 -2.01
C ASN A 49 13.80 21.71 -1.50
N GLN A 50 12.68 22.08 -0.88
CA GLN A 50 11.65 21.13 -0.45
C GLN A 50 11.09 20.34 -1.64
N ASN A 51 10.80 20.99 -2.77
CA ASN A 51 10.37 20.31 -3.99
C ASN A 51 11.44 19.35 -4.52
N SER A 52 12.72 19.75 -4.49
CA SER A 52 13.80 18.87 -4.92
C SER A 52 13.91 17.62 -4.03
N GLY A 53 13.74 17.78 -2.71
CA GLY A 53 13.70 16.67 -1.76
C GLY A 53 12.49 15.76 -1.99
N LEU A 54 11.30 16.32 -2.18
CA LEU A 54 10.09 15.55 -2.50
C LEU A 54 10.22 14.79 -3.82
N GLN A 55 10.84 15.40 -4.84
CA GLN A 55 11.13 14.72 -6.11
C GLN A 55 12.13 13.58 -5.94
N GLN A 56 13.17 13.76 -5.11
CA GLN A 56 14.11 12.69 -4.80
C GLN A 56 13.43 11.55 -4.04
N ASN A 57 12.59 11.85 -3.06
CA ASN A 57 11.79 10.86 -2.35
C ASN A 57 10.83 10.13 -3.29
N SER A 58 10.20 10.83 -4.24
CA SER A 58 9.36 10.21 -5.27
C SER A 58 10.16 9.28 -6.19
N ARG A 59 11.40 9.62 -6.56
CA ARG A 59 12.29 8.74 -7.34
C ARG A 59 12.73 7.52 -6.53
N SER A 60 13.03 7.69 -5.25
CA SER A 60 13.35 6.59 -4.33
C SER A 60 12.16 5.64 -4.18
N LEU A 61 10.96 6.19 -3.98
CA LEU A 61 9.73 5.41 -3.92
C LEU A 61 9.46 4.69 -5.25
N ALA A 62 9.78 5.28 -6.40
CA ALA A 62 9.65 4.60 -7.69
C ALA A 62 10.63 3.41 -7.84
N ALA A 63 11.85 3.54 -7.31
CA ALA A 63 12.80 2.43 -7.28
C ALA A 63 12.35 1.32 -6.31
N GLU A 64 11.79 1.70 -5.17
CA GLU A 64 11.18 0.77 -4.21
C GLU A 64 9.94 0.10 -4.79
N ALA A 65 9.12 0.83 -5.54
CA ALA A 65 7.96 0.31 -6.27
C ALA A 65 8.35 -0.73 -7.31
N ALA A 66 9.49 -0.59 -8.00
CA ALA A 66 10.01 -1.62 -8.89
C ALA A 66 10.38 -2.91 -8.12
N SER A 67 10.84 -2.79 -6.87
CA SER A 67 11.04 -3.96 -6.00
C SER A 67 9.71 -4.56 -5.50
N TYR A 68 8.70 -3.71 -5.25
CA TYR A 68 7.35 -4.16 -4.95
C TYR A 68 6.70 -4.85 -6.15
N GLU A 69 7.02 -4.46 -7.38
CA GLU A 69 6.53 -5.13 -8.58
C GLU A 69 7.04 -6.58 -8.64
N ASP A 70 8.31 -6.85 -8.34
CA ASP A 70 8.83 -8.21 -8.22
C ASP A 70 8.15 -9.00 -7.08
N ALA A 71 7.93 -8.36 -5.92
CA ALA A 71 7.22 -8.97 -4.81
C ALA A 71 5.75 -9.31 -5.17
N ILE A 72 5.06 -8.39 -5.85
CA ILE A 72 3.69 -8.54 -6.34
C ILE A 72 3.62 -9.65 -7.39
N ASN A 73 4.59 -9.74 -8.30
CA ASN A 73 4.64 -10.81 -9.30
C ASN A 73 4.85 -12.18 -8.64
N LYS A 74 5.76 -12.27 -7.67
CA LYS A 74 5.95 -13.51 -6.87
C LYS A 74 4.68 -13.89 -6.12
N LEU A 75 4.02 -12.91 -5.51
CA LEU A 75 2.76 -13.11 -4.79
C LEU A 75 1.63 -13.54 -5.74
N GLN A 76 1.59 -13.00 -6.96
CA GLN A 76 0.64 -13.41 -7.99
C GLN A 76 0.85 -14.87 -8.40
N VAL A 77 2.10 -15.30 -8.60
CA VAL A 77 2.41 -16.72 -8.86
C VAL A 77 1.95 -17.62 -7.71
N GLN A 78 2.12 -17.18 -6.46
CA GLN A 78 1.61 -17.91 -5.29
C GLN A 78 0.08 -17.97 -5.26
N ILE A 79 -0.60 -16.86 -5.56
CA ILE A 79 -2.06 -16.78 -5.68
C ILE A 79 -2.57 -17.76 -6.74
N ASP A 80 -1.94 -17.78 -7.92
CA ASP A 80 -2.33 -18.67 -9.01
C ASP A 80 -2.10 -20.14 -8.64
N GLY A 81 -0.98 -20.44 -7.97
CA GLY A 81 -0.71 -21.76 -7.42
C GLY A 81 -1.74 -22.22 -6.39
N LEU A 82 -2.12 -21.34 -5.46
CA LEU A 82 -3.16 -21.61 -4.46
C LEU A 82 -4.54 -21.82 -5.12
N HIS A 83 -4.89 -21.03 -6.15
CA HIS A 83 -6.11 -21.24 -6.91
C HIS A 83 -6.16 -22.62 -7.57
N GLN A 84 -5.06 -23.05 -8.21
CA GLN A 84 -5.01 -24.38 -8.82
C GLN A 84 -5.13 -25.49 -7.75
N ALA A 85 -4.43 -25.36 -6.63
CA ALA A 85 -4.54 -26.31 -5.53
C ALA A 85 -5.97 -26.41 -4.96
N ILE A 86 -6.67 -25.28 -4.82
CA ILE A 86 -8.07 -25.26 -4.36
C ILE A 86 -8.98 -26.00 -5.35
N LEU A 87 -8.81 -25.75 -6.66
CA LEU A 87 -9.58 -26.42 -7.72
C LEU A 87 -9.31 -27.92 -7.75
N ASP A 88 -8.06 -28.32 -7.59
CA ASP A 88 -7.67 -29.73 -7.52
C ASP A 88 -8.31 -30.42 -6.31
N ASN A 89 -8.25 -29.79 -5.13
CA ASN A 89 -8.90 -30.28 -3.93
C ASN A 89 -10.43 -30.35 -4.07
N GLN A 90 -11.05 -29.38 -4.75
CA GLN A 90 -12.48 -29.42 -5.10
C GLN A 90 -12.82 -30.66 -5.93
N ARG A 91 -12.05 -30.91 -7.00
CA ARG A 91 -12.25 -32.09 -7.86
C ARG A 91 -12.05 -33.40 -7.10
N GLN A 92 -11.05 -33.46 -6.21
CA GLN A 92 -10.81 -34.63 -5.38
C GLN A 92 -11.95 -34.86 -4.37
N ASN A 93 -12.46 -33.80 -3.74
CA ASN A 93 -13.63 -33.88 -2.85
C ASN A 93 -14.87 -34.40 -3.59
N ASP A 94 -15.17 -33.85 -4.76
CA ASP A 94 -16.32 -34.28 -5.58
C ASP A 94 -16.21 -35.76 -5.98
N GLU A 95 -15.01 -36.18 -6.41
CA GLU A 95 -14.76 -37.57 -6.76
C GLU A 95 -14.90 -38.50 -5.56
N LEU A 96 -14.33 -38.11 -4.41
CA LEU A 96 -14.41 -38.90 -3.19
C LEU A 96 -15.86 -38.99 -2.68
N GLN A 97 -16.63 -37.92 -2.79
CA GLN A 97 -18.06 -37.91 -2.45
C GLN A 97 -18.85 -38.87 -3.34
N ARG A 98 -18.61 -38.87 -4.67
CA ARG A 98 -19.24 -39.85 -5.58
C ARG A 98 -18.93 -41.30 -5.18
N GLN A 99 -17.68 -41.55 -4.79
CA GLN A 99 -17.27 -42.89 -4.35
C GLN A 99 -17.91 -43.29 -3.01
N ILE A 100 -18.09 -42.34 -2.09
CA ILE A 100 -18.83 -42.56 -0.83
C ILE A 100 -20.29 -42.92 -1.15
N ASP A 101 -20.94 -42.16 -2.02
CA ASP A 101 -22.34 -42.41 -2.40
C ASP A 101 -22.51 -43.78 -3.05
N ALA A 102 -21.61 -44.15 -3.96
CA ALA A 102 -21.60 -45.47 -4.59
C ALA A 102 -21.39 -46.61 -3.56
N ALA A 103 -20.44 -46.44 -2.63
CA ALA A 103 -20.20 -47.42 -1.58
C ALA A 103 -21.38 -47.53 -0.61
N GLN A 104 -22.10 -46.43 -0.35
CA GLN A 104 -23.29 -46.43 0.51
C GLN A 104 -24.46 -47.17 -0.14
N VAL A 105 -24.64 -47.04 -1.45
CA VAL A 105 -25.61 -47.82 -2.23
C VAL A 105 -25.26 -49.31 -2.18
N GLU A 106 -24.01 -49.67 -2.44
CA GLU A 106 -23.55 -51.06 -2.40
C GLU A 106 -23.70 -51.67 -1.00
N LEU A 107 -23.39 -50.92 0.05
CA LEU A 107 -23.59 -51.34 1.43
C LEU A 107 -25.07 -51.70 1.71
N ASN A 108 -26.00 -50.88 1.23
CA ASN A 108 -27.43 -51.12 1.40
C ASN A 108 -27.89 -52.36 0.62
N HIS A 109 -27.39 -52.55 -0.60
CA HIS A 109 -27.65 -53.73 -1.41
C HIS A 109 -27.13 -55.01 -0.72
N GLN A 110 -25.89 -55.01 -0.22
CA GLN A 110 -25.34 -56.16 0.50
C GLN A 110 -26.11 -56.46 1.79
N LYS A 111 -26.59 -55.45 2.52
CA LYS A 111 -27.48 -55.66 3.69
C LYS A 111 -28.80 -56.32 3.32
N GLN A 112 -29.39 -55.96 2.17
CA GLN A 112 -30.61 -56.61 1.69
C GLN A 112 -30.37 -58.08 1.35
N ILE A 113 -29.28 -58.38 0.62
CA ILE A 113 -28.86 -59.76 0.32
C ILE A 113 -28.65 -60.56 1.60
N LEU A 114 -27.94 -59.98 2.58
CA LEU A 114 -27.73 -60.61 3.89
C LEU A 114 -29.05 -60.93 4.58
N GLY A 115 -29.99 -59.97 4.61
CA GLY A 115 -31.31 -60.16 5.19
C GLY A 115 -32.12 -61.28 4.53
N GLN A 116 -32.07 -61.37 3.19
CA GLN A 116 -32.71 -62.45 2.43
C GLN A 116 -32.09 -63.82 2.74
N ASN A 117 -30.76 -63.90 2.77
CA ASN A 117 -30.04 -65.14 3.08
C ASN A 117 -30.28 -65.60 4.53
N ILE A 118 -30.32 -64.67 5.49
CA ILE A 118 -30.66 -64.98 6.90
C ILE A 118 -32.11 -65.46 7.00
N LYS A 119 -33.05 -64.83 6.29
CA LYS A 119 -34.45 -65.28 6.27
C LYS A 119 -34.58 -66.70 5.71
N ALA A 120 -33.91 -67.00 4.59
CA ALA A 120 -33.87 -68.35 4.03
C ALA A 120 -33.29 -69.37 5.02
N MET A 121 -32.16 -69.02 5.65
CA MET A 121 -31.52 -69.85 6.67
C MET A 121 -32.43 -70.09 7.90
N TYR A 122 -33.20 -69.09 8.34
CA TYR A 122 -34.11 -69.22 9.48
C TYR A 122 -35.31 -70.12 9.15
N LEU A 123 -35.92 -69.95 7.97
CA LEU A 123 -37.05 -70.76 7.53
C LEU A 123 -36.69 -72.23 7.36
N GLU A 124 -35.48 -72.51 6.87
CA GLU A 124 -35.00 -73.88 6.71
C GLU A 124 -34.37 -74.45 7.98
N GLY A 125 -33.72 -73.62 8.81
CA GLY A 125 -32.87 -74.02 9.93
C GLY A 125 -33.58 -74.61 11.16
N GLN A 126 -34.92 -74.61 11.20
CA GLN A 126 -35.69 -75.22 12.30
C GLN A 126 -35.65 -76.75 12.28
N ILE A 127 -35.13 -77.38 11.22
CA ILE A 127 -35.15 -78.83 11.01
C ILE A 127 -33.75 -79.38 11.27
N SER A 128 -33.59 -80.35 12.18
CA SER A 128 -32.30 -80.98 12.50
C SER A 128 -31.79 -81.88 11.36
N THR A 129 -30.49 -82.21 11.29
CA THR A 129 -29.95 -83.07 10.21
C THR A 129 -30.64 -84.43 10.12
N ILE A 130 -31.03 -85.00 11.27
CA ILE A 130 -31.80 -86.26 11.37
C ILE A 130 -33.20 -86.08 10.79
N GLU A 131 -33.77 -84.91 10.97
CA GLU A 131 -35.14 -84.55 10.56
C GLU A 131 -35.17 -84.12 9.08
N ILE A 132 -34.06 -83.59 8.53
CA ILE A 132 -33.84 -83.43 7.08
C ILE A 132 -33.72 -84.81 6.43
N LEU A 133 -32.97 -85.74 7.03
CA LEU A 133 -32.85 -87.12 6.55
C LEU A 133 -34.21 -87.82 6.57
N ALA A 134 -34.99 -87.63 7.64
CA ALA A 134 -36.32 -88.21 7.77
C ALA A 134 -37.39 -87.57 6.85
N SER A 135 -37.20 -86.31 6.44
CA SER A 135 -38.13 -85.57 5.56
C SER A 135 -37.69 -85.54 4.08
N SER A 136 -36.60 -86.22 3.72
CA SER A 136 -36.12 -86.33 2.34
C SER A 136 -36.61 -87.64 1.71
N ASN A 137 -37.10 -87.59 0.47
CA ASN A 137 -37.66 -88.76 -0.22
C ASN A 137 -36.57 -89.74 -0.69
N ASP A 138 -35.35 -89.23 -0.93
CA ASP A 138 -34.18 -90.03 -1.30
C ASP A 138 -32.86 -89.39 -0.82
N LEU A 139 -31.75 -90.11 -1.02
CA LEU A 139 -30.40 -89.68 -0.62
C LEU A 139 -29.92 -88.46 -1.42
N SER A 140 -30.35 -88.29 -2.67
CA SER A 140 -30.03 -87.12 -3.50
C SER A 140 -30.66 -85.86 -2.92
N GLU A 141 -31.95 -85.92 -2.57
CA GLU A 141 -32.68 -84.81 -1.96
C GLU A 141 -32.07 -84.40 -0.61
N PHE A 142 -31.60 -85.36 0.20
CA PHE A 142 -30.86 -85.07 1.42
C PHE A 142 -29.54 -84.34 1.14
N VAL A 143 -28.73 -84.81 0.19
CA VAL A 143 -27.44 -84.19 -0.19
C VAL A 143 -27.66 -82.79 -0.74
N ASP A 144 -28.69 -82.58 -1.55
CA ASP A 144 -29.03 -81.28 -2.13
C ASP A 144 -29.41 -80.26 -1.04
N LYS A 145 -30.29 -80.65 -0.10
CA LYS A 145 -30.68 -79.80 1.05
C LYS A 145 -29.48 -79.45 1.93
N GLN A 146 -28.58 -80.42 2.18
CA GLN A 146 -27.37 -80.19 2.98
C GLN A 146 -26.38 -79.26 2.26
N THR A 147 -26.20 -79.44 0.96
CA THR A 147 -25.33 -78.59 0.12
C THR A 147 -25.88 -77.17 0.03
N TYR A 148 -27.19 -77.03 -0.13
CA TYR A 148 -27.87 -75.73 -0.13
C TYR A 148 -27.66 -74.97 1.18
N ARG A 149 -27.84 -75.62 2.34
CA ARG A 149 -27.57 -75.01 3.66
C ARG A 149 -26.13 -74.51 3.80
N ASN A 150 -25.17 -75.32 3.40
CA ASN A 150 -23.75 -74.94 3.44
C ASN A 150 -23.47 -73.74 2.52
N SER A 151 -24.08 -73.70 1.34
CA SER A 151 -23.97 -72.59 0.38
C SER A 151 -24.56 -71.29 0.94
N VAL A 152 -25.75 -71.34 1.57
CA VAL A 152 -26.36 -70.19 2.23
C VAL A 152 -25.51 -69.68 3.39
N GLN A 153 -25.00 -70.57 4.26
CA GLN A 153 -24.09 -70.16 5.33
C GLN A 153 -22.81 -69.50 4.81
N SER A 154 -22.22 -70.04 3.74
CA SER A 154 -21.04 -69.47 3.08
C SER A 154 -21.35 -68.08 2.51
N LYS A 155 -22.50 -67.91 1.84
CA LYS A 155 -22.97 -66.60 1.35
C LYS A 155 -23.19 -65.60 2.47
N VAL A 156 -23.79 -66.00 3.59
CA VAL A 156 -23.97 -65.12 4.77
C VAL A 156 -22.62 -64.64 5.30
N ARG A 157 -21.65 -65.54 5.50
CA ARG A 157 -20.29 -65.16 5.94
C ARG A 157 -19.64 -64.20 4.94
N THR A 158 -19.64 -64.56 3.65
CA THR A 158 -19.04 -63.74 2.59
C THR A 158 -19.68 -62.35 2.50
N THR A 159 -21.01 -62.24 2.63
CA THR A 159 -21.70 -60.95 2.63
C THR A 159 -21.40 -60.13 3.88
N LEU A 160 -21.28 -60.76 5.06
CA LEU A 160 -20.85 -60.07 6.29
C LEU A 160 -19.44 -59.50 6.17
N ASP A 161 -18.51 -60.27 5.59
CA ASP A 161 -17.13 -59.82 5.35
C ASP A 161 -17.11 -58.62 4.40
N LYS A 162 -17.86 -58.69 3.28
CA LYS A 162 -18.03 -57.57 2.35
C LYS A 162 -18.61 -56.33 3.01
N ILE A 163 -19.68 -56.48 3.81
CA ILE A 163 -20.29 -55.36 4.54
C ILE A 163 -19.28 -54.71 5.49
N THR A 164 -18.48 -55.54 6.18
CA THR A 164 -17.45 -55.06 7.11
C THR A 164 -16.37 -54.29 6.36
N GLN A 165 -15.90 -54.81 5.23
CA GLN A 165 -14.93 -54.13 4.38
C GLN A 165 -15.47 -52.79 3.84
N ILE A 166 -16.68 -52.77 3.28
CA ILE A 166 -17.29 -51.53 2.76
C ILE A 166 -17.45 -50.47 3.85
N LYS A 167 -17.82 -50.88 5.08
CA LYS A 167 -17.89 -49.95 6.22
C LYS A 167 -16.54 -49.33 6.55
N LEU A 168 -15.48 -50.15 6.62
CA LEU A 168 -14.12 -49.66 6.88
C LEU A 168 -13.64 -48.70 5.78
N GLU A 169 -13.92 -49.03 4.52
CA GLU A 169 -13.62 -48.15 3.38
C GLU A 169 -14.38 -46.83 3.47
N LEU A 170 -15.69 -46.85 3.79
CA LEU A 170 -16.50 -45.65 3.98
C LEU A 170 -15.95 -44.74 5.08
N GLU A 171 -15.61 -45.30 6.25
CA GLU A 171 -14.99 -44.53 7.33
C GLU A 171 -13.65 -43.91 6.91
N GLY A 172 -12.85 -44.65 6.13
CA GLY A 172 -11.60 -44.14 5.56
C GLY A 172 -11.83 -42.94 4.64
N LYS A 173 -12.77 -43.07 3.68
CA LYS A 173 -13.11 -42.00 2.73
C LYS A 173 -13.73 -40.78 3.43
N GLN A 174 -14.57 -40.98 4.44
CA GLN A 174 -15.15 -39.89 5.23
C GLN A 174 -14.08 -39.12 6.04
N ARG A 175 -13.04 -39.79 6.52
CA ARG A 175 -11.90 -39.08 7.14
C ARG A 175 -11.09 -38.30 6.11
N GLN A 176 -10.84 -38.89 4.94
CA GLN A 176 -10.10 -38.23 3.86
C GLN A 176 -10.81 -36.96 3.35
N ILE A 177 -12.14 -37.00 3.14
CA ILE A 177 -12.88 -35.82 2.69
C ILE A 177 -12.84 -34.71 3.73
N GLN A 178 -12.91 -35.04 5.03
CA GLN A 178 -12.82 -34.04 6.09
C GLN A 178 -11.45 -33.35 6.14
N ILE A 179 -10.38 -34.10 5.89
CA ILE A 179 -9.01 -33.56 5.78
C ILE A 179 -8.91 -32.62 4.58
N LEU A 180 -9.37 -33.05 3.40
CA LEU A 180 -9.32 -32.24 2.18
C LEU A 180 -10.15 -30.95 2.30
N ILE A 181 -11.32 -31.01 2.93
CA ILE A 181 -12.12 -29.80 3.22
C ILE A 181 -11.35 -28.84 4.13
N SER A 182 -10.73 -29.35 5.21
CA SER A 182 -9.93 -28.51 6.11
C SER A 182 -8.73 -27.88 5.42
N GLU A 183 -8.04 -28.63 4.56
CA GLU A 183 -6.92 -28.13 3.76
C GLU A 183 -7.38 -27.04 2.78
N GLN A 184 -8.51 -27.27 2.09
CA GLN A 184 -9.08 -26.29 1.18
C GLN A 184 -9.45 -24.97 1.89
N GLU A 185 -10.05 -25.03 3.09
CA GLU A 185 -10.36 -23.82 3.85
C GLU A 185 -9.09 -23.06 4.27
N SER A 186 -8.04 -23.77 4.66
CA SER A 186 -6.73 -23.16 4.94
C SER A 186 -6.15 -22.48 3.69
N GLN A 187 -6.23 -23.11 2.53
CA GLN A 187 -5.76 -22.55 1.26
C GLN A 187 -6.55 -21.29 0.86
N LYS A 188 -7.89 -21.29 1.05
CA LYS A 188 -8.74 -20.10 0.80
C LYS A 188 -8.38 -18.95 1.73
N ALA A 189 -8.13 -19.22 3.01
CA ALA A 189 -7.72 -18.20 3.96
C ALA A 189 -6.35 -17.59 3.58
N GLN A 190 -5.40 -18.44 3.19
CA GLN A 190 -4.09 -18.00 2.73
C GLN A 190 -4.19 -17.15 1.45
N LEU A 191 -5.00 -17.59 0.48
CA LEU A 191 -5.28 -16.85 -0.74
C LEU A 191 -5.84 -15.45 -0.44
N ALA A 192 -6.85 -15.35 0.43
CA ALA A 192 -7.44 -14.07 0.81
C ALA A 192 -6.41 -13.14 1.48
N SER A 193 -5.55 -13.69 2.36
CA SER A 193 -4.46 -12.95 2.98
C SER A 193 -3.47 -12.42 1.94
N SER A 194 -3.07 -13.25 0.96
CA SER A 194 -2.15 -12.84 -0.11
C SER A 194 -2.76 -11.76 -1.00
N GLN A 195 -4.06 -11.82 -1.31
CA GLN A 195 -4.75 -10.78 -2.08
C GLN A 195 -4.85 -9.45 -1.31
N ASP A 196 -5.08 -9.50 0.01
CA ASP A 196 -5.09 -8.30 0.86
C ASP A 196 -3.68 -7.66 0.92
N GLU A 197 -2.63 -8.48 1.08
CA GLU A 197 -1.25 -8.00 1.09
C GLU A 197 -0.86 -7.33 -0.23
N GLN A 198 -1.18 -7.95 -1.37
CA GLN A 198 -0.97 -7.37 -2.70
C GLN A 198 -1.67 -6.02 -2.83
N SER A 199 -2.94 -5.95 -2.41
CA SER A 199 -3.76 -4.73 -2.49
C SER A 199 -3.20 -3.62 -1.60
N ARG A 200 -2.73 -3.95 -0.39
CA ARG A 200 -2.09 -2.98 0.52
C ARG A 200 -0.81 -2.41 -0.04
N MET A 201 0.04 -3.24 -0.65
CA MET A 201 1.30 -2.78 -1.25
C MET A 201 1.06 -1.78 -2.38
N LEU A 202 0.08 -2.07 -3.26
CA LEU A 202 -0.32 -1.17 -4.34
C LEU A 202 -0.87 0.15 -3.80
N ALA A 203 -1.86 0.08 -2.89
CA ALA A 203 -2.51 1.26 -2.33
C ALA A 203 -1.53 2.16 -1.55
N TYR A 204 -0.60 1.56 -0.80
CA TYR A 204 0.43 2.30 -0.09
C TYR A 204 1.32 3.09 -1.04
N THR A 205 1.79 2.46 -2.11
CA THR A 205 2.67 3.08 -3.11
C THR A 205 1.97 4.22 -3.85
N GLU A 206 0.72 4.01 -4.29
CA GLU A 206 -0.09 5.02 -4.97
C GLU A 206 -0.38 6.22 -4.07
N SER A 207 -0.76 5.97 -2.82
CA SER A 207 -1.07 7.02 -1.84
C SER A 207 0.15 7.90 -1.52
N GLN A 208 1.33 7.30 -1.34
CA GLN A 208 2.55 8.07 -1.10
C GLN A 208 2.93 8.92 -2.31
N LYS A 209 2.83 8.36 -3.52
CA LYS A 209 3.09 9.10 -4.75
C LYS A 209 2.14 10.31 -4.88
N ALA A 210 0.84 10.10 -4.66
CA ALA A 210 -0.14 11.18 -4.70
C ALA A 210 0.13 12.26 -3.65
N SER A 211 0.58 11.88 -2.45
CA SER A 211 0.96 12.83 -1.39
C SER A 211 2.15 13.71 -1.81
N PHE A 212 3.21 13.12 -2.37
CA PHE A 212 4.36 13.89 -2.86
C PHE A 212 3.97 14.83 -4.01
N ASP A 213 3.21 14.33 -4.99
CA ASP A 213 2.76 15.13 -6.13
C ASP A 213 1.87 16.32 -5.68
N SER A 214 1.00 16.10 -4.69
CA SER A 214 0.18 17.15 -4.08
C SER A 214 1.01 18.22 -3.38
N GLN A 215 2.01 17.82 -2.58
CA GLN A 215 2.90 18.75 -1.88
C GLN A 215 3.73 19.59 -2.86
N ILE A 216 4.28 18.97 -3.91
CA ILE A 216 5.02 19.67 -4.96
C ILE A 216 4.13 20.72 -5.63
N LYS A 217 2.88 20.36 -5.96
CA LYS A 217 1.92 21.29 -6.59
C LYS A 217 1.56 22.46 -5.67
N ALA A 218 1.38 22.19 -4.38
CA ALA A 218 1.11 23.23 -3.38
C ALA A 218 2.28 24.21 -3.28
N ASN A 219 3.51 23.70 -3.15
CA ASN A 219 4.72 24.52 -3.11
C ASN A 219 4.92 25.32 -4.40
N GLN A 220 4.64 24.73 -5.57
CA GLN A 220 4.74 25.44 -6.85
C GLN A 220 3.74 26.60 -6.95
N THR A 221 2.55 26.44 -6.37
CA THR A 221 1.53 27.50 -6.29
C THR A 221 1.97 28.62 -5.34
N GLN A 222 2.62 28.28 -4.23
CA GLN A 222 3.18 29.28 -3.32
C GLN A 222 4.35 30.04 -3.96
N ILE A 223 5.23 29.35 -4.69
CA ILE A 223 6.34 29.97 -5.43
C ILE A 223 5.81 30.97 -6.46
N SER A 224 4.77 30.63 -7.23
CA SER A 224 4.21 31.55 -8.24
C SER A 224 3.60 32.80 -7.59
N GLU A 225 2.95 32.64 -6.45
CA GLU A 225 2.40 33.76 -5.69
C GLU A 225 3.49 34.65 -5.09
N LEU A 226 4.55 34.08 -4.51
CA LEU A 226 5.70 34.84 -4.01
C LEU A 226 6.38 35.64 -5.14
N ARG A 227 6.56 35.04 -6.32
CA ARG A 227 7.10 35.74 -7.50
C ARG A 227 6.21 36.90 -7.96
N ARG A 228 4.89 36.71 -7.91
CA ARG A 228 3.93 37.78 -8.22
C ARG A 228 4.06 38.94 -7.23
N GLN A 229 4.16 38.64 -5.93
CA GLN A 229 4.34 39.65 -4.88
C GLN A 229 5.69 40.38 -5.00
N GLN A 230 6.76 39.66 -5.33
CA GLN A 230 8.07 40.23 -5.61
C GLN A 230 8.01 41.20 -6.81
N ALA A 231 7.36 40.80 -7.92
CA ALA A 231 7.20 41.65 -9.09
C ALA A 231 6.39 42.93 -8.79
N VAL A 232 5.31 42.83 -8.01
CA VAL A 232 4.52 43.99 -7.57
C VAL A 232 5.34 44.92 -6.68
N THR A 233 6.13 44.36 -5.76
CA THR A 233 7.00 45.13 -4.85
C THR A 233 8.10 45.85 -5.64
N ASN A 234 8.74 45.15 -6.58
CA ASN A 234 9.74 45.74 -7.47
C ASN A 234 9.13 46.83 -8.36
N ALA A 235 7.93 46.62 -8.91
CA ALA A 235 7.21 47.64 -9.68
C ALA A 235 6.84 48.87 -8.83
N ARG A 236 6.53 48.71 -7.54
CA ARG A 236 6.31 49.85 -6.63
C ARG A 236 7.60 50.61 -6.30
N LEU A 237 8.69 49.88 -6.05
CA LEU A 237 9.98 50.45 -5.67
C LEU A 237 10.73 51.11 -6.84
N PHE A 238 10.61 50.53 -8.05
CA PHE A 238 11.37 50.94 -9.24
C PHE A 238 10.49 51.44 -10.40
N GLY A 239 9.20 51.08 -10.43
CA GLY A 239 8.25 51.50 -11.48
C GLY A 239 7.46 52.78 -11.17
N GLY A 240 7.74 53.44 -10.04
CA GLY A 240 7.21 54.77 -9.70
C GLY A 240 7.97 55.95 -10.31
N GLY A 241 9.05 55.69 -11.06
CA GLY A 241 9.66 56.70 -11.89
C GLY A 241 8.79 56.91 -13.12
N GLN A 242 8.15 58.08 -13.25
CA GLN A 242 7.70 58.54 -14.56
C GLN A 242 8.84 58.28 -15.55
N ILE A 243 8.58 57.55 -16.63
CA ILE A 243 9.37 57.72 -17.84
C ILE A 243 9.07 59.17 -18.24
N ILE A 244 9.91 60.09 -17.76
CA ILE A 244 9.90 61.46 -18.21
C ILE A 244 10.36 61.37 -19.67
N SER A 245 9.38 61.30 -20.57
CA SER A 245 9.53 61.47 -22.01
C SER A 245 9.70 62.95 -22.37
N THR A 246 10.12 63.78 -21.42
CA THR A 246 10.65 65.10 -21.71
C THR A 246 12.17 64.98 -21.75
N SER A 247 12.79 65.78 -22.59
CA SER A 247 14.18 65.71 -23.03
C SER A 247 15.14 65.17 -21.97
N ARG A 248 16.14 64.39 -22.40
CA ARG A 248 17.14 63.65 -21.62
C ARG A 248 17.91 64.46 -20.53
N CYS A 249 17.55 65.71 -20.28
CA CYS A 249 18.20 66.66 -19.37
C CYS A 249 17.31 67.25 -18.28
N ASP A 250 15.99 67.07 -18.30
CA ASP A 250 15.10 67.91 -17.48
C ASP A 250 15.16 67.59 -15.98
N ILE A 251 15.63 66.38 -15.65
CA ILE A 251 15.81 65.91 -14.28
C ILE A 251 17.24 65.41 -14.02
N TYR A 252 18.23 65.75 -14.87
CA TYR A 252 19.64 65.39 -14.65
C TYR A 252 20.45 66.69 -14.55
N PRO A 253 21.50 66.78 -13.72
CA PRO A 253 22.22 68.02 -13.52
C PRO A 253 22.70 68.60 -14.86
N GLN A 254 22.37 69.86 -15.09
CA GLN A 254 22.48 70.47 -16.42
C GLN A 254 23.94 70.48 -16.92
N ASP A 255 24.90 70.60 -16.00
CA ASP A 255 26.33 70.54 -16.28
C ASP A 255 26.72 69.23 -16.97
N TRP A 256 26.14 68.10 -16.53
CA TRP A 256 26.42 66.77 -17.09
C TRP A 256 25.53 66.44 -18.28
N CYS A 257 24.36 67.07 -18.38
CA CYS A 257 23.49 66.83 -19.52
C CYS A 257 23.89 67.61 -20.78
N ASN A 258 24.36 68.85 -20.60
CA ASN A 258 24.82 69.70 -21.71
C ASN A 258 26.16 69.24 -22.29
N ALA A 259 26.92 68.44 -21.53
CA ALA A 259 28.16 67.87 -21.99
C ALA A 259 27.92 66.69 -22.97
N PRO A 260 28.83 66.48 -23.94
CA PRO A 260 28.82 65.26 -24.74
C PRO A 260 28.82 64.01 -23.85
N MET A 261 28.19 62.93 -24.32
CA MET A 261 28.21 61.65 -23.62
C MET A 261 29.66 61.17 -23.45
N ASP A 262 29.98 60.61 -22.28
CA ASP A 262 31.32 60.14 -21.89
C ASP A 262 32.44 61.19 -21.88
N SER A 263 32.10 62.47 -21.91
CA SER A 263 33.09 63.55 -21.93
C SER A 263 33.59 63.97 -20.57
N MET A 264 32.84 63.68 -19.51
CA MET A 264 33.16 64.13 -18.16
C MET A 264 32.72 63.14 -17.09
N ILE A 265 33.39 63.24 -15.95
CA ILE A 265 33.12 62.44 -14.77
C ILE A 265 32.13 63.22 -13.88
N ASP A 266 31.06 62.56 -13.46
CA ASP A 266 30.07 63.11 -12.54
C ASP A 266 30.56 63.13 -11.07
N SER A 267 29.73 63.65 -10.16
CA SER A 267 30.07 63.73 -8.73
C SER A 267 30.26 62.36 -8.05
N TRP A 268 29.91 61.26 -8.71
CA TRP A 268 30.05 59.89 -8.19
C TRP A 268 31.13 59.10 -8.92
N GLY A 269 31.91 59.76 -9.78
CA GLY A 269 33.03 59.12 -10.46
C GLY A 269 32.63 58.27 -11.67
N MET A 270 31.43 58.48 -12.23
CA MET A 270 30.94 57.78 -13.41
C MET A 270 30.95 58.73 -14.62
N TYR A 271 31.09 58.18 -15.83
CA TYR A 271 30.93 58.95 -17.06
C TYR A 271 29.51 59.48 -17.22
N ASN A 272 29.39 60.76 -17.60
CA ASN A 272 28.11 61.43 -17.72
C ASN A 272 27.21 60.78 -18.78
N ARG A 273 25.88 60.80 -18.52
CA ARG A 273 24.83 60.28 -19.42
C ARG A 273 24.82 58.76 -19.62
N GLU A 274 25.63 58.01 -18.88
CA GLU A 274 25.55 56.55 -18.78
C GLU A 274 24.46 56.08 -17.82
N CYS A 275 23.97 54.84 -18.00
CA CYS A 275 22.95 54.24 -17.14
C CYS A 275 23.36 54.22 -15.67
N VAL A 276 24.64 53.98 -15.40
CA VAL A 276 25.21 53.96 -14.04
C VAL A 276 25.29 55.36 -13.42
N SER A 277 25.59 56.39 -14.22
CA SER A 277 25.57 57.79 -13.78
C SER A 277 24.14 58.26 -13.47
N TRP A 278 23.17 57.88 -14.30
CA TRP A 278 21.75 58.12 -14.03
C TRP A 278 21.28 57.45 -12.76
N THR A 279 21.66 56.18 -12.56
CA THR A 279 21.33 55.44 -11.34
C THR A 279 21.97 56.11 -10.12
N ALA A 280 23.23 56.52 -10.21
CA ALA A 280 23.95 57.24 -9.16
C ALA A 280 23.24 58.55 -8.77
N TYR A 281 22.87 59.35 -9.78
CA TYR A 281 22.12 60.58 -9.59
C TYR A 281 20.77 60.33 -8.91
N ARG A 282 20.00 59.34 -9.37
CA ARG A 282 18.68 59.02 -8.81
C ARG A 282 18.78 58.51 -7.36
N VAL A 283 19.81 57.73 -7.04
CA VAL A 283 20.09 57.30 -5.67
C VAL A 283 20.39 58.52 -4.79
N ALA A 284 21.27 59.43 -5.24
CA ALA A 284 21.62 60.63 -4.49
C ALA A 284 20.42 61.57 -4.25
N VAL A 285 19.59 61.83 -5.26
CA VAL A 285 18.38 62.66 -5.12
C VAL A 285 17.31 62.00 -4.26
N SER A 286 17.27 60.67 -4.20
CA SER A 286 16.37 59.96 -3.28
C SER A 286 16.76 60.09 -1.80
N GLY A 287 17.83 60.82 -1.48
CA GLY A 287 18.34 61.00 -0.12
C GLY A 287 19.16 59.80 0.39
N ARG A 288 19.43 58.82 -0.48
CA ARG A 288 20.28 57.66 -0.17
C ARG A 288 21.75 58.03 -0.41
N TYR A 289 22.63 57.49 0.42
CA TYR A 289 24.07 57.69 0.25
C TYR A 289 24.55 56.99 -1.04
N MET A 290 25.09 57.78 -1.97
CA MET A 290 25.76 57.27 -3.17
C MET A 290 27.26 57.54 -3.04
N PRO A 291 28.11 56.50 -2.90
CA PRO A 291 29.55 56.69 -2.78
C PRO A 291 30.18 57.12 -4.11
N TYR A 292 31.40 57.65 -4.04
CA TYR A 292 32.23 57.94 -5.21
C TYR A 292 32.96 56.67 -5.66
N TRP A 293 32.81 56.28 -6.93
CA TRP A 293 33.32 55.02 -7.51
C TRP A 293 34.49 55.20 -8.48
N GLY A 294 34.71 56.42 -8.97
CA GLY A 294 35.68 56.72 -10.03
C GLY A 294 37.10 56.85 -9.51
N GLY A 295 37.62 55.76 -8.92
CA GLY A 295 38.94 55.61 -8.28
C GLY A 295 39.95 56.74 -8.51
N ARG A 296 40.52 57.26 -7.42
CA ARG A 296 41.53 58.33 -7.44
C ARG A 296 42.73 58.02 -8.32
#